data_AF-A0A2T7HGA6-F1
#
_entry.id   AF-A0A2T7HGA6-F1
#
_cell.length_a   1.000
_cell.length_b   1.000
_cell.length_c   1.000
_cell.angle_alpha   90.00
_cell.angle_beta   90.00
_cell.angle_gamma   90.00
#
_symmetry.space_group_name_H-M   'P 1'
#
loop_
_entity.id
_entity.type
_entity.pdbx_description
1 polymer ?
#
loop_
_entity_poly.entity_id
_entity_poly.type
_entity_poly.pdbx_seq_one_letter_code
_entity_poly.pdbx_strand_id
1 'polypeptide(L)'
;MFFESVPLDTVVRAALLSTLALIWVVFVVRVIGLRAFSKMTSFDFVVTVATGSLLAGASQATTWPDFVQSCLAITTLLSVQFVVARWRRASDKFQQLSQNTPILLMQDGAFLPEALRETRVARNDIHAKLREANVLSLSDVRAVVLETTGDISVLHGPQLETELLVGVRTRV
;
A
#
# COMPACT_ATOMS: atom_id res chain seq x y z
N MET A 1 5.86 -7.95 -37.84
CA MET A 1 6.31 -9.35 -37.99
C MET A 1 7.82 -9.34 -38.01
N PHE A 2 8.42 -10.00 -37.03
CA PHE A 2 9.85 -10.27 -36.92
C PHE A 2 10.23 -11.59 -37.61
N PHE A 3 9.30 -12.54 -37.69
CA PHE A 3 9.52 -13.85 -38.30
C PHE A 3 8.30 -14.33 -39.10
N GLU A 4 8.53 -15.26 -40.03
CA GLU A 4 7.47 -15.91 -40.81
C GLU A 4 6.71 -16.98 -40.00
N SER A 5 7.31 -17.52 -38.93
CA SER A 5 6.66 -18.49 -38.06
C SER A 5 5.83 -17.81 -36.96
N VAL A 6 4.51 -18.01 -37.02
CA VAL A 6 3.52 -17.46 -36.07
C VAL A 6 3.87 -17.67 -34.58
N PRO A 7 4.30 -18.87 -34.11
CA PRO A 7 4.62 -19.05 -32.70
C PRO A 7 5.89 -18.29 -32.27
N LEU A 8 6.90 -18.22 -33.15
CA LEU A 8 8.16 -17.53 -32.86
C LEU A 8 7.95 -16.01 -32.84
N ASP A 9 7.20 -15.47 -33.80
CA ASP A 9 6.85 -14.05 -33.85
C ASP A 9 6.11 -13.61 -32.58
N THR A 10 5.17 -14.44 -32.11
CA THR A 10 4.41 -14.19 -30.88
C THR A 10 5.32 -14.16 -29.66
N VAL A 11 6.21 -15.15 -29.50
CA VAL A 11 7.15 -15.22 -28.38
C VAL A 11 8.10 -14.03 -28.36
N VAL A 12 8.70 -13.69 -29.51
CA VAL A 12 9.67 -12.58 -29.60
C VAL A 12 8.99 -11.25 -29.35
N ARG A 13 7.80 -11.04 -29.92
CA ARG A 13 7.02 -9.83 -29.70
C ARG A 13 6.62 -9.68 -28.24
N ALA A 14 6.13 -10.74 -27.60
CA ALA A 14 5.76 -10.72 -26.18
C ALA A 14 6.98 -10.40 -25.29
N ALA A 15 8.14 -11.01 -25.55
CA ALA A 15 9.37 -10.76 -24.83
C ALA A 15 9.84 -9.30 -25.00
N LEU A 16 9.82 -8.78 -26.24
CA LEU A 16 10.24 -7.42 -26.55
C LEU A 16 9.34 -6.38 -25.88
N LEU A 17 8.02 -6.45 -26.10
CA LEU A 17 7.08 -5.47 -25.56
C LEU A 17 7.03 -5.51 -24.03
N SER A 18 7.08 -6.70 -23.42
CA SER A 18 7.12 -6.81 -21.96
C SER A 18 8.39 -6.21 -21.37
N THR A 19 9.54 -6.44 -22.01
CA THR A 19 10.81 -5.88 -21.56
C THR A 19 10.80 -4.35 -21.68
N LEU A 20 10.35 -3.81 -22.81
CA LEU A 20 10.24 -2.37 -23.03
C LEU A 20 9.27 -1.71 -22.04
N ALA A 21 8.11 -2.32 -21.81
CA ALA A 21 7.13 -1.81 -20.86
C ALA A 21 7.68 -1.83 -19.43
N LEU A 22 8.37 -2.90 -19.02
CA LEU A 22 8.99 -2.97 -17.70
C LEU A 22 10.09 -1.91 -17.53
N ILE A 23 10.95 -1.72 -18.53
CA ILE A 23 11.95 -0.65 -18.53
C ILE A 23 11.26 0.71 -18.39
N TRP A 24 10.16 0.93 -19.10
CA TRP A 24 9.38 2.17 -19.00
C TRP A 24 8.82 2.41 -17.59
N VAL A 25 8.19 1.39 -16.98
CA VAL A 25 7.69 1.50 -15.60
C VAL A 25 8.82 1.83 -14.63
N VAL A 26 9.94 1.11 -14.71
CA VAL A 26 11.11 1.35 -13.86
C VAL A 26 11.64 2.76 -14.06
N PHE A 27 11.73 3.23 -15.30
CA PHE A 27 12.16 4.59 -15.63
C PHE A 27 11.23 5.64 -14.98
N VAL A 28 9.92 5.54 -15.19
CA VAL A 28 8.94 6.48 -14.63
C VAL A 28 8.99 6.48 -13.09
N VAL A 29 9.04 5.31 -12.46
CA VAL A 29 9.14 5.20 -10.99
C VAL A 29 10.45 5.82 -10.47
N ARG A 30 11.57 5.64 -11.18
CA ARG A 30 12.86 6.24 -10.80
C ARG A 30 12.85 7.76 -10.90
N VAL A 31 12.21 8.32 -11.93
CA VAL A 31 12.03 9.77 -12.10
C VAL A 31 11.14 10.35 -10.99
N ILE A 32 10.06 9.66 -10.63
CA ILE A 32 9.11 10.08 -9.60
C ILE A 32 9.70 9.98 -8.18
N GLY A 33 10.63 9.05 -7.95
CA GLY A 33 11.40 8.93 -6.71
C GLY A 33 10.86 7.90 -5.71
N LEU A 34 11.79 7.25 -5.00
CA LEU A 34 11.53 6.17 -4.03
C LEU A 34 10.76 6.68 -2.80
N ARG A 35 9.44 6.48 -2.75
CA ARG A 35 8.71 6.21 -1.49
C ARG A 35 7.69 5.08 -1.59
N ALA A 36 7.73 4.28 -2.65
CA ALA A 36 6.72 3.25 -2.90
C ALA A 36 6.71 2.05 -1.92
N PHE A 37 7.72 1.87 -1.06
CA PHE A 37 7.91 0.58 -0.38
C PHE A 37 8.01 0.58 1.15
N SER A 38 8.07 1.73 1.84
CA SER A 38 8.31 1.69 3.30
C SER A 38 7.05 1.45 4.13
N LYS A 39 5.86 1.89 3.66
CA LYS A 39 4.51 1.44 4.06
C LYS A 39 3.54 1.82 2.94
N MET A 40 3.05 0.83 2.17
CA MET A 40 2.14 1.07 1.06
C MET A 40 0.76 1.46 1.60
N THR A 41 0.22 2.62 1.25
CA THR A 41 -1.17 2.96 1.61
C THR A 41 -2.15 2.17 0.75
N SER A 42 -3.43 2.06 1.17
CA SER A 42 -4.46 1.40 0.35
C SER A 42 -4.55 2.01 -1.06
N PHE A 43 -4.32 3.32 -1.17
CA PHE A 43 -4.26 4.00 -2.47
C PHE A 43 -3.05 3.56 -3.30
N ASP A 44 -1.86 3.48 -2.69
CA ASP A 44 -0.65 3.00 -3.37
C ASP A 44 -0.79 1.54 -3.84
N PHE A 45 -1.51 0.71 -3.07
CA PHE A 45 -1.81 -0.65 -3.44
C PHE A 45 -2.70 -0.72 -4.69
N VAL A 46 -3.80 0.03 -4.72
CA VAL A 46 -4.70 0.10 -5.89
C VAL A 46 -3.94 0.56 -7.13
N VAL A 47 -3.11 1.59 -7.00
CA VAL A 47 -2.28 2.08 -8.12
C VAL A 47 -1.27 1.03 -8.58
N THR A 48 -0.66 0.28 -7.66
CA THR A 48 0.27 -0.81 -8.01
C THR A 48 -0.42 -1.90 -8.82
N VAL A 49 -1.61 -2.33 -8.39
CA VAL A 49 -2.41 -3.33 -9.10
C VAL A 49 -2.84 -2.81 -10.48
N ALA A 50 -3.35 -1.58 -10.56
CA ALA A 50 -3.75 -0.95 -11.82
C ALA A 50 -2.55 -0.78 -12.78
N THR A 51 -1.38 -0.42 -12.28
CA THR A 51 -0.15 -0.33 -13.07
C THR A 51 0.25 -1.70 -13.64
N GLY A 52 0.12 -2.77 -12.85
CA GLY A 52 0.34 -4.14 -13.33
C GLY A 52 -0.63 -4.55 -14.45
N SER A 53 -1.90 -4.14 -14.34
CA SER A 53 -2.90 -4.37 -15.39
C SER A 53 -2.56 -3.61 -16.68
N LEU A 54 -2.16 -2.34 -16.58
CA LEU A 54 -1.73 -1.54 -17.73
C LEU A 54 -0.42 -2.06 -18.35
N LEU A 55 0.51 -2.56 -17.54
CA LEU A 55 1.73 -3.21 -17.99
C LEU A 55 1.39 -4.46 -18.81
N ALA A 56 0.47 -5.30 -18.34
CA ALA A 56 -0.02 -6.46 -19.10
C ALA A 56 -0.70 -6.04 -20.41
N GLY A 57 -1.41 -4.90 -20.42
CA GLY A 57 -1.96 -4.30 -21.64
C GLY A 57 -0.87 -3.89 -22.63
N ALA A 58 0.19 -3.23 -22.16
CA ALA A 58 1.34 -2.86 -22.99
C ALA A 58 2.04 -4.10 -23.58
N SER A 59 2.27 -5.14 -22.77
CA SER A 59 2.85 -6.41 -23.21
C SER A 59 2.05 -7.12 -24.29
N GLN A 60 0.73 -6.94 -24.31
CA GLN A 60 -0.19 -7.59 -25.24
C GLN A 60 -0.59 -6.68 -26.42
N ALA A 61 -0.02 -5.49 -26.53
CA ALA A 61 -0.36 -4.52 -27.56
C ALA A 61 -0.20 -5.10 -28.98
N THR A 62 -1.23 -4.95 -29.81
CA THR A 62 -1.25 -5.42 -31.20
C THR A 62 -0.71 -4.36 -32.18
N THR A 63 -0.65 -3.09 -31.76
CA THR A 63 -0.01 -2.01 -32.52
C THR A 63 0.92 -1.15 -31.65
N TRP A 64 1.84 -0.41 -32.28
CA TRP A 64 2.69 0.55 -31.57
C TRP A 64 1.89 1.69 -30.90
N PRO A 65 0.86 2.28 -31.54
CA PRO A 65 -0.03 3.22 -30.87
C PRO A 65 -0.64 2.67 -29.58
N ASP A 66 -1.11 1.42 -29.56
CA ASP A 66 -1.67 0.81 -28.34
C ASP A 66 -0.63 0.69 -27.23
N PHE A 67 0.61 0.28 -27.59
CA PHE A 67 1.73 0.21 -26.66
C PHE A 67 2.05 1.58 -26.03
N VAL A 68 2.11 2.62 -26.87
CA VAL A 68 2.37 3.99 -26.43
C VAL A 68 1.23 4.49 -25.55
N GLN A 69 -0.01 4.20 -25.90
CA GLN A 69 -1.18 4.55 -25.08
C GLN A 69 -1.11 3.88 -23.69
N SER A 70 -0.75 2.60 -23.60
CA SER A 70 -0.55 1.93 -22.31
C SER A 70 0.58 2.58 -21.51
N CYS A 71 1.71 2.93 -22.15
CA CYS A 71 2.81 3.61 -21.49
C CYS A 71 2.42 5.00 -20.96
N LEU A 72 1.64 5.77 -21.74
CA LEU A 72 1.09 7.06 -21.33
C LEU A 72 0.09 6.93 -20.17
N ALA A 73 -0.77 5.90 -20.21
CA ALA A 73 -1.71 5.61 -19.13
C ALA A 73 -0.96 5.29 -17.83
N ILE A 74 0.09 4.46 -17.87
CA ILE A 74 0.95 4.18 -16.71
C ILE A 74 1.60 5.47 -16.20
N THR A 75 2.17 6.27 -17.10
CA THR A 75 2.84 7.53 -16.74
C THR A 75 1.87 8.48 -16.05
N THR A 76 0.66 8.60 -16.58
CA THR A 76 -0.41 9.44 -16.02
C THR A 76 -0.81 8.94 -14.65
N LEU A 77 -1.05 7.63 -14.51
CA LEU A 77 -1.47 7.02 -13.26
C LEU A 77 -0.43 7.23 -12.14
N LEU A 78 0.84 6.96 -12.44
CA LEU A 78 1.94 7.15 -11.48
C LEU A 78 2.17 8.65 -11.18
N SER A 79 1.97 9.53 -12.15
CA SER A 79 2.05 10.99 -11.93
C SER A 79 0.93 11.49 -11.01
N VAL A 80 -0.30 11.01 -11.22
CA VAL A 80 -1.43 11.30 -10.31
C VAL A 80 -1.12 10.77 -8.92
N GLN A 81 -0.59 9.56 -8.80
CA GLN A 81 -0.18 9.01 -7.51
C GLN A 81 0.84 9.91 -6.80
N PHE A 82 1.84 10.39 -7.53
CA PHE A 82 2.85 11.30 -6.99
C PHE A 82 2.23 12.61 -6.49
N VAL A 83 1.34 13.22 -7.28
CA VAL A 83 0.64 14.47 -6.90
C VAL A 83 -0.21 14.26 -5.65
N VAL A 84 -1.00 13.19 -5.61
CA VAL A 84 -1.82 12.81 -4.45
C VAL A 84 -0.94 12.59 -3.22
N ALA A 85 0.18 11.88 -3.34
CA ALA A 85 1.12 11.68 -2.24
C ALA A 85 1.77 12.99 -1.77
N ARG A 86 2.02 13.93 -2.69
CA ARG A 86 2.56 15.25 -2.38
C ARG A 86 1.54 16.14 -1.66
N TRP A 87 0.27 16.09 -2.06
CA TRP A 87 -0.84 16.80 -1.42
C TRP A 87 -1.17 16.24 -0.04
N ARG A 88 -1.19 14.90 0.12
CA ARG A 88 -1.34 14.25 1.42
C ARG A 88 -0.29 14.72 2.43
N ARG A 89 0.95 14.94 1.98
CA ARG A 89 2.03 15.48 2.83
C ARG A 89 1.88 16.96 3.16
N ALA A 90 1.13 17.72 2.38
CA ALA A 90 0.97 19.17 2.56
C ALA A 90 -0.29 19.54 3.36
N SER A 91 -1.22 18.60 3.57
CA SER A 91 -2.50 18.87 4.23
C SER A 91 -2.97 17.70 5.08
N ASP A 92 -3.01 17.91 6.39
CA ASP A 92 -3.56 16.95 7.36
C ASP A 92 -5.04 16.63 7.10
N LYS A 93 -5.80 17.61 6.59
CA LYS A 93 -7.21 17.41 6.20
C LYS A 93 -7.35 16.44 5.04
N PHE A 94 -6.47 16.54 4.04
CA PHE A 94 -6.48 15.61 2.91
C PHE A 94 -5.92 14.24 3.30
N GLN A 95 -4.96 14.21 4.23
CA GLN A 95 -4.48 12.98 4.84
C GLN A 95 -5.62 12.21 5.52
N GLN A 96 -6.45 12.89 6.31
CA GLN A 96 -7.61 12.33 7.03
C GLN A 96 -8.75 11.91 6.09
N LEU A 97 -8.98 12.61 4.98
CA LEU A 97 -10.03 12.23 4.01
C LEU A 97 -9.62 11.01 3.18
N SER A 98 -8.32 10.87 2.89
CA SER A 98 -7.79 9.85 1.97
C SER A 98 -7.35 8.55 2.67
N GLN A 99 -7.23 8.53 3.99
CA GLN A 99 -6.76 7.37 4.75
C GLN A 99 -7.74 7.06 5.89
N ASN A 100 -7.83 5.78 6.24
CA ASN A 100 -8.45 5.39 7.48
C ASN A 100 -7.70 6.05 8.65
N THR A 101 -8.40 6.46 9.70
CA THR A 101 -7.75 6.92 10.94
C THR A 101 -7.27 5.69 11.73
N PRO A 102 -6.07 5.69 12.33
CA PRO A 102 -5.68 4.61 13.22
C PRO A 102 -6.65 4.47 14.39
N ILE A 103 -6.94 3.26 14.84
CA ILE A 103 -7.95 2.98 15.87
C ILE A 103 -7.31 2.20 17.01
N LEU A 104 -7.55 2.64 18.25
CA LEU A 104 -7.12 1.92 19.44
C LEU A 104 -7.96 0.65 19.63
N LEU A 105 -7.31 -0.51 19.69
CA LEU A 105 -7.95 -1.82 19.85
C LEU A 105 -7.84 -2.38 21.28
N MET A 106 -6.78 -1.99 21.99
CA MET A 106 -6.47 -2.44 23.35
C MET A 106 -5.71 -1.33 24.07
N GLN A 107 -6.01 -1.14 25.36
CA GLN A 107 -5.36 -0.15 26.21
C GLN A 107 -5.06 -0.78 27.57
N ASP A 108 -3.83 -0.62 28.05
CA ASP A 108 -3.39 -1.07 29.39
C ASP A 108 -3.80 -2.52 29.72
N GLY A 109 -3.55 -3.44 28.79
CA GLY A 109 -3.90 -4.86 28.95
C GLY A 109 -5.37 -5.23 28.67
N ALA A 110 -6.26 -4.25 28.47
CA ALA A 110 -7.69 -4.48 28.26
C ALA A 110 -8.11 -4.25 26.80
N PHE A 111 -8.82 -5.23 26.23
CA PHE A 111 -9.42 -5.10 24.89
C PHE A 111 -10.56 -4.09 24.88
N LEU A 112 -10.70 -3.34 23.80
CA LEU A 112 -11.79 -2.38 23.56
C LEU A 112 -12.86 -3.00 22.64
N PRO A 113 -13.96 -3.58 23.17
CA PRO A 113 -14.85 -4.44 22.39
C PRO A 113 -15.58 -3.71 21.25
N GLU A 114 -15.91 -2.43 21.45
CA GLU A 114 -16.57 -1.59 20.45
C GLU A 114 -15.66 -1.36 19.24
N ALA A 115 -14.38 -1.04 19.48
CA ALA A 115 -13.38 -0.88 18.44
C ALA A 115 -13.15 -2.18 17.65
N LEU A 116 -13.11 -3.34 18.33
CA LEU A 116 -13.01 -4.65 17.67
C LEU A 116 -14.21 -4.94 16.77
N ARG A 117 -15.43 -4.59 17.23
CA ARG A 117 -16.67 -4.79 16.45
C ARG A 117 -16.72 -3.89 15.21
N GLU A 118 -16.35 -2.62 15.35
CA GLU A 118 -16.33 -1.67 14.23
C GLU A 118 -15.29 -2.05 13.17
N THR A 119 -14.08 -2.43 13.62
CA THR A 119 -12.95 -2.76 12.73
C THR A 119 -12.97 -4.20 12.24
N ARG A 120 -13.83 -5.05 12.78
CA ARG A 120 -13.93 -6.50 12.50
C ARG A 120 -12.63 -7.27 12.81
N VAL A 121 -11.79 -6.74 13.70
CA VAL A 121 -10.56 -7.41 14.15
C VAL A 121 -10.91 -8.47 15.18
N ALA A 122 -10.48 -9.71 14.98
CA ALA A 122 -10.67 -10.77 15.96
C ALA A 122 -9.62 -10.66 17.07
N ARG A 123 -9.99 -11.08 18.30
CA ARG A 123 -9.04 -11.15 19.43
C ARG A 123 -7.81 -12.01 19.11
N ASN A 124 -8.00 -13.07 18.32
CA ASN A 124 -6.92 -13.97 17.91
C ASN A 124 -5.87 -13.26 17.05
N ASP A 125 -6.27 -12.29 16.21
CA ASP A 125 -5.36 -11.50 15.39
C ASP A 125 -4.48 -10.62 16.28
N ILE A 126 -5.08 -9.99 17.29
CA ILE A 126 -4.34 -9.21 18.30
C ILE A 126 -3.38 -10.12 19.06
N HIS A 127 -3.82 -11.29 19.51
CA HIS A 127 -2.92 -12.23 20.18
C HIS A 127 -1.75 -12.68 19.30
N ALA A 128 -1.95 -12.86 18.00
CA ALA A 128 -0.87 -13.15 17.06
C ALA A 128 0.14 -11.99 16.99
N LYS A 129 -0.35 -10.75 16.94
CA LYS A 129 0.48 -9.54 16.89
C LYS A 129 1.21 -9.26 18.20
N LEU A 130 0.60 -9.56 19.35
CA LEU A 130 1.26 -9.54 20.64
C LEU A 130 2.44 -10.54 20.69
N ARG A 131 2.28 -11.75 20.13
CA ARG A 131 3.38 -12.72 20.02
C ARG A 131 4.47 -12.24 19.06
N GLU A 132 4.10 -11.68 17.92
CA GLU A 132 5.04 -11.10 16.95
C GLU A 132 5.89 -9.98 17.59
N ALA A 133 5.28 -9.19 18.49
CA ALA A 133 5.96 -8.16 19.26
C ALA A 133 6.71 -8.66 20.51
N ASN A 134 6.78 -9.97 20.76
CA ASN A 134 7.40 -10.58 21.95
C ASN A 134 6.81 -10.10 23.29
N VAL A 135 5.51 -9.82 23.34
CA VAL A 135 4.81 -9.54 24.60
C VAL A 135 4.67 -10.83 25.41
N LEU A 136 5.17 -10.82 26.65
CA LEU A 136 5.15 -11.97 27.55
C LEU A 136 3.97 -11.95 28.53
N SER A 137 3.49 -10.75 28.87
CA SER A 137 2.32 -10.54 29.74
C SER A 137 1.42 -9.44 29.20
N LEU A 138 0.10 -9.63 29.28
CA LEU A 138 -0.86 -8.60 28.88
C LEU A 138 -0.74 -7.32 29.74
N SER A 139 -0.23 -7.42 30.97
CA SER A 139 0.02 -6.26 31.84
C SER A 139 1.08 -5.30 31.29
N ASP A 140 1.94 -5.79 30.39
CA ASP A 140 3.03 -5.00 29.83
C ASP A 140 2.55 -4.18 28.62
N VAL A 141 1.38 -4.51 28.07
CA VAL A 141 0.79 -3.83 26.92
C VAL A 141 0.22 -2.49 27.36
N ARG A 142 0.62 -1.42 26.69
CA ARG A 142 0.08 -0.07 26.90
C ARG A 142 -0.94 0.30 25.83
N ALA A 143 -0.67 -0.05 24.59
CA ALA A 143 -1.60 0.18 23.49
C ALA A 143 -1.44 -0.87 22.39
N VAL A 144 -2.56 -1.22 21.76
CA VAL A 144 -2.59 -1.93 20.48
C VAL A 144 -3.40 -1.09 19.51
N VAL A 145 -2.81 -0.73 18.38
CA VAL A 145 -3.39 0.21 17.41
C VAL A 145 -3.54 -0.48 16.06
N LEU A 146 -4.74 -0.42 15.49
CA LEU A 146 -4.96 -0.73 14.09
C LEU A 146 -4.50 0.45 13.25
N GLU A 147 -3.46 0.26 12.46
CA GLU A 147 -2.90 1.30 11.59
C GLU A 147 -3.74 1.50 10.33
N THR A 148 -3.53 2.63 9.67
CA THR A 148 -4.20 2.98 8.41
C THR A 148 -3.93 1.97 7.28
N THR A 149 -2.83 1.22 7.38
CA THR A 149 -2.41 0.16 6.46
C THR A 149 -3.14 -1.16 6.71
N GLY A 150 -3.90 -1.28 7.80
CA GLY A 150 -4.53 -2.52 8.26
C GLY A 150 -3.60 -3.42 9.09
N ASP A 151 -2.35 -3.00 9.30
CA ASP A 151 -1.44 -3.69 10.22
C ASP A 151 -1.76 -3.31 11.67
N ILE A 152 -1.29 -4.10 12.63
CA ILE A 152 -1.52 -3.87 14.05
C ILE A 152 -0.18 -3.57 14.73
N SER A 153 -0.05 -2.36 15.25
CA SER A 153 1.10 -1.95 16.08
C SER A 153 0.85 -2.34 17.53
N VAL A 154 1.87 -2.87 18.19
CA VAL A 154 1.84 -3.19 19.63
C VAL A 154 2.86 -2.31 20.35
N LEU A 155 2.39 -1.56 21.34
CA LEU A 155 3.22 -0.76 22.22
C LEU A 155 3.18 -1.37 23.62
N HIS A 156 4.32 -1.87 24.08
CA HIS A 156 4.46 -2.51 25.39
C HIS A 156 5.74 -2.00 26.10
N GLY A 157 5.71 -1.98 27.43
CA GLY A 157 6.80 -1.43 28.24
C GLY A 157 6.30 -0.78 29.52
N PRO A 158 7.21 -0.24 30.34
CA PRO A 158 6.85 0.34 31.64
C PRO A 158 5.98 1.59 31.51
N GLN A 159 6.28 2.46 30.55
CA GLN A 159 5.51 3.68 30.25
C GLN A 159 5.27 3.83 28.74
N LEU A 160 4.21 4.54 28.38
CA LEU A 160 3.90 4.95 27.02
C LEU A 160 3.83 6.48 26.97
N GLU A 161 4.62 7.09 26.10
CA GLU A 161 4.52 8.52 25.82
C GLU A 161 3.27 8.81 24.99
N THR A 162 2.42 9.73 25.45
CA THR A 162 1.15 10.07 24.80
C THR A 162 1.34 10.64 23.39
N GLU A 163 2.52 11.20 23.08
CA GLU A 163 2.87 11.67 21.74
C GLU A 163 2.81 10.57 20.68
N LEU A 164 3.08 9.31 21.05
CA LEU A 164 2.99 8.16 20.15
C LEU A 164 1.56 7.76 19.79
N LEU A 165 0.56 8.29 20.51
CA LEU A 165 -0.87 8.07 20.25
C LEU A 165 -1.52 9.24 19.50
N VAL A 166 -0.77 10.25 19.09
CA VAL A 166 -1.31 11.40 18.35
C VAL A 166 -1.93 10.92 17.03
N GLY A 167 -3.19 11.31 16.79
CA GLY A 167 -3.95 10.91 15.60
C GLY A 167 -4.63 9.54 15.70
N VAL A 168 -4.40 8.79 16.78
CA VAL A 168 -5.14 7.54 17.05
C VAL A 168 -6.52 7.88 17.60
N ARG A 169 -7.57 7.31 16.99
CA ARG A 169 -8.93 7.45 17.50
C ARG A 169 -9.10 6.53 18.72
N THR A 170 -9.33 7.14 19.88
CA THR A 170 -9.42 6.47 21.18
C THR A 170 -10.86 6.29 21.69
N ARG A 171 -11.85 6.83 20.99
CA ARG A 171 -13.28 6.68 21.32
C ARG A 171 -14.05 6.15 20.12
N VAL A 172 -14.88 5.14 20.37
CA VAL A 172 -16.00 4.73 19.50
C VAL A 172 -17.26 5.39 20.04
#